data_AF-A0A2R6I700-F1
#
_entry.id   AF-A0A2R6I700-F1
#
_cell.length_a   1.000
_cell.length_b   1.000
_cell.length_c   1.000
_cell.angle_alpha   90.00
_cell.angle_beta   90.00
_cell.angle_gamma   90.00
#
_symmetry.space_group_name_H-M   'P 1'
#
loop_
_entity.id
_entity.type
_entity.pdbx_description
1 polymer ?
#
loop_
_entity_poly.entity_id
_entity_poly.type
_entity_poly.pdbx_seq_one_letter_code
_entity_poly.pdbx_strand_id
1 'polypeptide(L)'
;MSKPASSPLASSTAVHARVLVLPVRDCPVTRLAGEFGIRELVAPGERGRAPQVVVEAAPEERLVELGAHPIVRAGDGTVCRLPSLVETDGGTTACGHGHCLGHGFGFLPIDPYHTRWEGDALRCSFAALDTREVERVIEAFGQSDFVVELEQLIRAGDDAPEGVSAASETTILDIDELTSRQREVACEAVERGYFDPDGPSAAEVADDLGIAKATLSEHLRTVQRELVQQAFDTPE
;
A
#
# COMPACT_ATOMS: atom_id res chain seq x y z
N MET A 1 4.72 15.95 39.47
CA MET A 1 5.29 14.70 38.91
C MET A 1 4.18 13.67 38.87
N SER A 2 3.37 13.73 37.80
CA SER A 2 2.30 12.75 37.56
C SER A 2 2.81 11.78 36.50
N LYS A 3 2.86 10.50 36.88
CA LYS A 3 3.14 9.36 36.00
C LYS A 3 2.03 9.33 34.92
N PRO A 4 2.32 9.25 33.61
CA PRO A 4 1.26 9.04 32.65
C PRO A 4 0.65 7.66 32.91
N ALA A 5 -0.67 7.63 33.00
CA ALA A 5 -1.46 6.41 33.14
C ALA A 5 -1.24 5.53 31.90
N SER A 6 -0.88 4.27 32.10
CA SER A 6 -0.87 3.25 31.04
C SER A 6 -2.23 3.24 30.34
N SER A 7 -2.21 3.48 29.03
CA SER A 7 -3.39 3.39 28.17
C SER A 7 -3.90 1.94 28.15
N PRO A 8 -5.21 1.68 28.34
CA PRO A 8 -5.75 0.32 28.49
C PRO A 8 -5.99 -0.43 27.17
N LEU A 9 -5.33 -0.05 26.07
CA LEU A 9 -5.75 -0.42 24.71
C LEU A 9 -5.13 -1.70 24.13
N ALA A 10 -4.08 -2.27 24.71
CA ALA A 10 -3.54 -3.54 24.24
C ALA A 10 -4.16 -4.70 25.03
N SER A 11 -5.29 -5.23 24.55
CA SER A 11 -5.68 -6.59 24.95
C SER A 11 -4.50 -7.52 24.61
N SER A 12 -4.11 -8.41 25.53
CA SER A 12 -3.04 -9.40 25.30
C SER A 12 -3.34 -10.40 24.17
N THR A 13 -4.50 -10.24 23.54
CA THR A 13 -4.98 -11.04 22.41
C THR A 13 -4.97 -10.27 21.10
N ALA A 14 -4.79 -8.94 21.12
CA ALA A 14 -4.87 -8.12 19.92
C ALA A 14 -3.82 -8.54 18.89
N VAL A 15 -4.14 -8.42 17.62
CA VAL A 15 -3.30 -8.92 16.53
C VAL A 15 -3.19 -7.88 15.42
N HIS A 16 -1.95 -7.62 15.00
CA HIS A 16 -1.70 -7.03 13.69
C HIS A 16 -1.59 -8.15 12.67
N ALA A 17 -2.40 -8.08 11.61
CA ALA A 17 -2.37 -9.06 10.54
C ALA A 17 -2.11 -8.38 9.19
N ARG A 18 -1.31 -9.03 8.36
CA ARG A 18 -1.07 -8.67 6.97
C ARG A 18 -1.44 -9.84 6.09
N VAL A 19 -2.28 -9.57 5.10
CA VAL A 19 -2.74 -10.56 4.13
C VAL A 19 -2.53 -10.04 2.73
N LEU A 20 -2.17 -10.93 1.81
CA LEU A 20 -2.24 -10.69 0.37
C LEU A 20 -3.57 -11.21 -0.15
N VAL A 21 -4.23 -10.38 -0.95
CA VAL A 21 -5.53 -10.66 -1.56
C VAL A 21 -5.35 -10.61 -3.07
N LEU A 22 -5.52 -11.77 -3.71
CA LEU A 22 -5.40 -11.91 -5.16
C LEU A 22 -6.81 -11.95 -5.78
N PRO A 23 -7.18 -10.95 -6.60
CA PRO A 23 -8.46 -10.93 -7.30
C PRO A 23 -8.41 -11.82 -8.55
N VAL A 24 -8.90 -13.06 -8.44
CA VAL A 24 -8.77 -14.07 -9.51
C VAL A 24 -9.89 -14.06 -10.56
N ARG A 25 -10.97 -13.31 -10.35
CA ARG A 25 -12.04 -13.15 -11.34
C ARG A 25 -11.72 -12.00 -12.28
N ASP A 26 -12.21 -12.11 -13.53
CA ASP A 26 -12.05 -11.03 -14.49
C ASP A 26 -12.86 -9.80 -14.07
N CYS A 27 -12.19 -8.67 -14.00
CA CYS A 27 -12.77 -7.35 -13.81
C CYS A 27 -11.75 -6.28 -14.26
N PRO A 28 -12.19 -5.03 -14.51
CA PRO A 28 -11.28 -3.93 -14.81
C PRO A 28 -10.13 -3.77 -13.81
N VAL A 29 -10.36 -3.97 -12.52
CA VAL A 29 -9.29 -3.86 -11.49
C VAL A 29 -8.22 -4.94 -11.70
N THR A 30 -8.61 -6.21 -11.82
CA THR A 30 -7.67 -7.32 -12.07
C THR A 30 -6.89 -7.13 -13.36
N ARG A 31 -7.56 -6.69 -14.44
CA ARG A 31 -6.91 -6.44 -15.73
C ARG A 31 -5.90 -5.30 -15.66
N LEU A 32 -6.23 -4.22 -14.96
CA LEU A 32 -5.31 -3.12 -14.73
C LEU A 32 -4.12 -3.57 -13.88
N ALA A 33 -4.34 -4.26 -12.77
CA ALA A 33 -3.27 -4.71 -11.87
C ALA A 33 -2.34 -5.76 -12.51
N GLY A 34 -2.88 -6.59 -13.42
CA GLY A 34 -2.09 -7.60 -14.13
C GLY A 34 -1.25 -7.05 -15.29
N GLU A 35 -1.63 -5.91 -15.87
CA GLU A 35 -0.89 -5.29 -16.98
C GLU A 35 -0.06 -4.08 -16.55
N PHE A 36 -0.51 -3.37 -15.51
CA PHE A 36 0.09 -2.16 -14.96
C PHE A 36 0.10 -2.21 -13.43
N GLY A 37 0.89 -1.35 -12.79
CA GLY A 37 0.78 -1.14 -11.35
C GLY A 37 -0.48 -0.35 -11.01
N ILE A 38 -1.20 -0.74 -9.96
CA ILE A 38 -2.19 0.13 -9.30
C ILE A 38 -1.49 0.79 -8.11
N ARG A 39 -1.70 2.08 -7.90
CA ARG A 39 -1.25 2.76 -6.68
C ARG A 39 -2.33 2.80 -5.62
N GLU A 40 -3.52 3.16 -6.07
CA GLU A 40 -4.63 3.44 -5.19
C GLU A 40 -5.94 3.10 -5.89
N LEU A 41 -6.89 2.59 -5.10
CA LEU A 41 -8.25 2.34 -5.50
C LEU A 41 -9.16 3.11 -4.55
N VAL A 42 -9.91 4.06 -5.11
CA VAL A 42 -10.76 4.97 -4.33
C VAL A 42 -12.21 4.57 -4.51
N ALA A 43 -12.80 4.11 -3.41
CA ALA A 43 -14.21 3.76 -3.38
C ALA A 43 -15.10 5.00 -3.59
N PRO A 44 -16.23 4.87 -4.30
CA PRO A 44 -17.16 5.97 -4.46
C PRO A 44 -17.81 6.31 -3.11
N GLY A 45 -17.83 7.59 -2.74
CA GLY A 45 -18.50 8.03 -1.50
C GLY A 45 -20.03 7.91 -1.51
N GLU A 46 -20.63 7.65 -2.67
CA GLU A 46 -22.08 7.48 -2.84
C GLU A 46 -22.36 6.37 -3.86
N ARG A 47 -23.44 5.62 -3.65
CA ARG A 47 -23.94 4.65 -4.63
C ARG A 47 -24.23 5.30 -5.98
N GLY A 48 -24.05 4.54 -7.06
CA GLY A 48 -24.25 5.01 -8.44
C GLY A 48 -23.09 5.81 -9.02
N ARG A 49 -22.01 6.04 -8.26
CA ARG A 49 -20.76 6.61 -8.78
C ARG A 49 -19.75 5.52 -9.12
N ALA A 50 -18.94 5.80 -10.15
CA ALA A 50 -17.86 4.92 -10.56
C ALA A 50 -16.69 5.04 -9.57
N PRO A 51 -16.04 3.92 -9.19
CA PRO A 51 -14.79 4.00 -8.45
C PRO A 51 -13.69 4.66 -9.28
N GLN A 52 -12.69 5.18 -8.59
CA GLN A 52 -11.49 5.74 -9.20
C GLN A 52 -10.30 4.84 -8.91
N VAL A 53 -9.34 4.86 -9.82
CA VAL A 53 -8.08 4.11 -9.69
C VAL A 53 -6.93 4.98 -10.17
N VAL A 54 -5.80 4.92 -9.48
CA VAL A 54 -4.56 5.55 -9.92
C VAL A 54 -3.66 4.45 -10.47
N VAL A 55 -3.39 4.50 -11.78
CA VAL A 55 -2.60 3.48 -12.49
C VAL A 55 -1.22 4.03 -12.83
N GLU A 56 -0.18 3.22 -12.64
CA GLU A 56 1.21 3.58 -12.90
C GLU A 56 1.51 3.63 -14.39
N ALA A 57 2.12 4.73 -14.86
CA ALA A 57 2.81 4.85 -16.16
C ALA A 57 2.19 4.07 -17.35
N ALA A 58 0.90 4.25 -17.61
CA ALA A 58 0.17 3.51 -18.64
C ALA A 58 -0.26 4.40 -19.83
N PRO A 59 -0.20 3.89 -21.09
CA PRO A 59 -0.73 4.60 -22.25
C PRO A 59 -2.26 4.66 -22.19
N GLU A 60 -2.82 5.84 -22.47
CA GLU A 60 -4.26 6.12 -22.31
C GLU A 60 -5.14 5.24 -23.19
N GLU A 61 -4.70 4.93 -24.41
CA GLU A 61 -5.43 4.04 -25.32
C GLU A 61 -5.62 2.65 -24.70
N ARG A 62 -4.56 2.14 -24.04
CA ARG A 62 -4.61 0.82 -23.41
C ARG A 62 -5.47 0.82 -22.16
N LEU A 63 -5.44 1.89 -21.36
CA LEU A 63 -6.34 2.07 -20.22
C LEU A 63 -7.82 1.97 -20.65
N VAL A 64 -8.18 2.60 -21.78
CA VAL A 64 -9.54 2.53 -22.34
C VAL A 64 -9.92 1.10 -22.74
N GLU A 65 -9.03 0.37 -23.38
CA GLU A 65 -9.25 -1.05 -23.74
C GLU A 65 -9.45 -1.94 -22.51
N LEU A 66 -8.77 -1.63 -21.40
CA LEU A 66 -8.94 -2.33 -20.12
C LEU A 66 -10.18 -1.89 -19.33
N GLY A 67 -10.97 -0.96 -19.84
CA GLY A 67 -12.22 -0.49 -19.23
C GLY A 67 -12.04 0.66 -18.23
N ALA A 68 -10.87 1.28 -18.20
CA ALA A 68 -10.60 2.50 -17.44
C ALA A 68 -10.83 3.74 -18.31
N HIS A 69 -11.30 4.82 -17.72
CA HIS A 69 -11.48 6.11 -18.39
C HIS A 69 -10.48 7.10 -17.79
N PRO A 70 -9.36 7.39 -18.48
CA PRO A 70 -8.38 8.37 -18.02
C PRO A 70 -9.01 9.74 -17.79
N ILE A 71 -8.68 10.39 -16.68
CA ILE A 71 -9.21 11.71 -16.30
C ILE A 71 -8.08 12.75 -16.27
N VAL A 72 -7.02 12.47 -15.52
CA VAL A 72 -5.91 13.41 -15.30
C VAL A 72 -4.65 12.64 -14.91
N ARG A 73 -3.48 13.19 -15.21
CA ARG A 73 -2.21 12.69 -14.69
C ARG A 73 -1.95 13.22 -13.29
N ALA A 74 -1.55 12.33 -12.38
CA ALA A 74 -1.17 12.63 -11.01
C ALA A 74 0.24 12.09 -10.76
N GLY A 75 1.23 12.98 -10.77
CA GLY A 75 2.64 12.59 -10.79
C GLY A 75 2.98 11.78 -12.05
N ASP A 76 3.55 10.60 -11.85
CA ASP A 76 3.86 9.56 -12.84
C ASP A 76 2.74 8.51 -13.00
N GLY A 77 1.58 8.73 -12.38
CA GLY A 77 0.38 7.92 -12.56
C GLY A 77 -0.74 8.64 -13.33
N THR A 78 -1.74 7.87 -13.74
CA THR A 78 -2.97 8.37 -14.38
C THR A 78 -4.17 8.02 -13.52
N VAL A 79 -4.90 9.04 -13.07
CA VAL A 79 -6.18 8.90 -12.38
C VAL A 79 -7.24 8.54 -13.40
N CYS A 80 -7.90 7.42 -13.20
CA CYS A 80 -8.96 6.90 -14.06
C CYS A 80 -10.26 6.72 -13.30
N ARG A 81 -11.39 6.73 -14.03
CA ARG A 81 -12.69 6.23 -13.55
C ARG A 81 -12.96 4.85 -14.14
N LEU A 82 -13.66 4.02 -13.39
CA LEU A 82 -14.09 2.68 -13.83
C LEU A 82 -15.63 2.65 -13.99
N PRO A 83 -16.20 3.22 -15.06
CA PRO A 83 -17.65 3.38 -15.18
C PRO A 83 -18.41 2.05 -15.33
N SER A 84 -17.75 1.01 -15.85
CA SER A 84 -18.31 -0.34 -15.87
C SER A 84 -18.45 -0.94 -14.48
N LEU A 85 -17.79 -0.36 -13.48
CA LEU A 85 -17.89 -0.74 -12.07
C LEU A 85 -18.89 0.11 -11.28
N VAL A 86 -19.79 0.85 -11.90
CA VAL A 86 -20.88 1.49 -11.16
C VAL A 86 -21.76 0.42 -10.51
N GLU A 87 -21.95 0.48 -9.20
CA GLU A 87 -22.84 -0.43 -8.48
C GLU A 87 -24.30 -0.11 -8.85
N THR A 88 -25.04 -1.13 -9.25
CA THR A 88 -26.48 -1.06 -9.51
C THR A 88 -27.24 -1.95 -8.53
N ASP A 89 -28.57 -1.93 -8.54
CA ASP A 89 -29.39 -2.81 -7.67
C ASP A 89 -29.12 -4.31 -7.88
N GLY A 90 -28.54 -4.68 -9.03
CA GLY A 90 -28.08 -6.04 -9.35
C GLY A 90 -26.60 -6.31 -9.09
N GLY A 91 -25.90 -5.41 -8.37
CA GLY A 91 -24.45 -5.45 -8.19
C GLY A 91 -23.69 -4.82 -9.35
N THR A 92 -22.43 -5.23 -9.52
CA THR A 92 -21.53 -4.70 -10.55
C THR A 92 -21.33 -5.71 -11.66
N THR A 93 -21.93 -5.48 -12.83
CA THR A 93 -21.95 -6.46 -13.92
C THR A 93 -20.59 -6.73 -14.57
N ALA A 94 -19.64 -5.79 -14.47
CA ALA A 94 -18.28 -5.95 -15.00
C ALA A 94 -17.28 -6.48 -13.97
N CYS A 95 -17.74 -6.92 -12.80
CA CYS A 95 -16.93 -7.57 -11.78
C CYS A 95 -17.45 -8.99 -11.54
N GLY A 96 -16.59 -9.98 -11.74
CA GLY A 96 -16.94 -11.39 -11.50
C GLY A 96 -16.81 -11.85 -10.05
N HIS A 97 -16.39 -10.97 -9.13
CA HIS A 97 -16.24 -11.28 -7.71
C HIS A 97 -17.56 -11.12 -6.96
N GLY A 98 -17.72 -11.84 -5.85
CA GLY A 98 -18.87 -11.67 -4.95
C GLY A 98 -18.96 -10.25 -4.37
N HIS A 99 -17.82 -9.59 -4.17
CA HIS A 99 -17.73 -8.18 -3.80
C HIS A 99 -16.61 -7.50 -4.62
N CYS A 100 -16.88 -6.30 -5.12
CA CYS A 100 -15.91 -5.54 -5.92
C CYS A 100 -15.00 -4.71 -5.01
N LEU A 101 -13.68 -4.92 -5.09
CA LEU A 101 -12.69 -4.11 -4.34
C LEU A 101 -12.78 -2.60 -4.67
N GLY A 102 -13.30 -2.26 -5.86
CA GLY A 102 -13.58 -0.87 -6.24
C GLY A 102 -14.58 -0.17 -5.32
N HIS A 103 -15.41 -0.91 -4.58
CA HIS A 103 -16.40 -0.33 -3.66
C HIS A 103 -15.96 -0.41 -2.20
N GLY A 104 -14.68 -0.71 -1.97
CA GLY A 104 -14.11 -0.80 -0.63
C GLY A 104 -14.39 -2.14 0.05
N PHE A 105 -14.34 -2.13 1.38
CA PHE A 105 -14.25 -3.33 2.20
C PHE A 105 -15.44 -3.53 3.14
N GLY A 106 -16.58 -2.88 2.88
CA GLY A 106 -17.75 -2.96 3.76
C GLY A 106 -18.38 -4.36 3.92
N PHE A 107 -17.92 -5.35 3.15
CA PHE A 107 -18.28 -6.76 3.31
C PHE A 107 -17.41 -7.51 4.34
N LEU A 108 -16.29 -6.92 4.77
CA LEU A 108 -15.41 -7.47 5.78
C LEU A 108 -15.95 -7.17 7.19
N PRO A 109 -15.62 -8.02 8.18
CA PRO A 109 -15.99 -7.76 9.58
C PRO A 109 -15.23 -6.57 10.19
N ILE A 110 -14.04 -6.26 9.65
CA ILE A 110 -13.21 -5.10 10.01
C ILE A 110 -12.57 -4.54 8.74
N ASP A 111 -12.49 -3.21 8.65
CA ASP A 111 -11.82 -2.54 7.53
C ASP A 111 -10.29 -2.63 7.68
N PRO A 112 -9.54 -2.81 6.58
CA PRO A 112 -8.11 -2.63 6.61
C PRO A 112 -7.81 -1.16 6.89
N TYR A 113 -6.87 -0.89 7.79
CA TYR A 113 -6.42 0.48 8.06
C TYR A 113 -5.33 0.94 7.09
N HIS A 114 -4.77 0.00 6.33
CA HIS A 114 -3.81 0.30 5.27
C HIS A 114 -3.92 -0.74 4.15
N THR A 115 -3.87 -0.27 2.90
CA THR A 115 -3.94 -1.11 1.71
C THR A 115 -2.92 -0.64 0.69
N ARG A 116 -2.21 -1.58 0.06
CA ARG A 116 -1.25 -1.28 -0.99
C ARG A 116 -1.26 -2.38 -2.04
N TRP A 117 -1.28 -2.00 -3.31
CA TRP A 117 -1.11 -2.95 -4.39
C TRP A 117 0.37 -3.27 -4.61
N GLU A 118 0.66 -4.54 -4.87
CA GLU A 118 1.97 -5.05 -5.25
C GLU A 118 1.81 -5.98 -6.44
N GLY A 119 2.13 -5.47 -7.63
CA GLY A 119 1.78 -6.14 -8.88
C GLY A 119 0.27 -6.33 -8.97
N ASP A 120 -0.17 -7.58 -9.11
CA ASP A 120 -1.57 -7.98 -9.23
C ASP A 120 -2.25 -8.34 -7.90
N ALA A 121 -1.52 -8.27 -6.79
CA ALA A 121 -2.03 -8.57 -5.46
C ALA A 121 -2.27 -7.30 -4.64
N LEU A 122 -3.33 -7.32 -3.83
CA LEU A 122 -3.61 -6.28 -2.86
C LEU A 122 -3.14 -6.74 -1.48
N ARG A 123 -2.16 -6.05 -0.90
CA ARG A 123 -1.79 -6.21 0.50
C ARG A 123 -2.71 -5.38 1.38
N CYS A 124 -3.29 -6.02 2.38
CA CYS A 124 -4.15 -5.39 3.39
C CYS A 124 -3.56 -5.58 4.79
N SER A 125 -3.61 -4.52 5.60
CA SER A 125 -3.20 -4.54 7.01
C SER A 125 -4.40 -4.29 7.93
N PHE A 126 -4.53 -5.13 8.95
CA PHE A 126 -5.65 -5.14 9.87
C PHE A 126 -5.17 -5.04 11.32
N ALA A 127 -5.93 -4.29 12.13
CA ALA A 127 -5.83 -4.30 13.58
C ALA A 127 -7.04 -5.06 14.12
N ALA A 128 -6.80 -6.27 14.61
CA ALA A 128 -7.82 -7.19 15.09
C ALA A 128 -7.74 -7.33 16.62
N LEU A 129 -8.88 -7.58 17.25
CA LEU A 129 -8.98 -7.82 18.70
C LEU A 129 -8.43 -9.20 19.09
N ASP A 130 -8.49 -10.16 18.15
CA ASP A 130 -7.93 -11.50 18.28
C ASP A 130 -7.70 -12.16 16.90
N THR A 131 -7.08 -13.35 16.90
CA THR A 131 -6.86 -14.12 15.67
C THR A 131 -8.17 -14.54 14.99
N ARG A 132 -9.29 -14.65 15.71
CA ARG A 132 -10.58 -15.06 15.13
C ARG A 132 -11.16 -13.97 14.24
N GLU A 133 -10.92 -12.70 14.54
CA GLU A 133 -11.27 -11.60 13.63
C GLU A 133 -10.51 -11.70 12.31
N VAL A 134 -9.22 -12.05 12.36
CA VAL A 134 -8.40 -12.27 11.16
C VAL A 134 -8.93 -13.45 10.36
N GLU A 135 -9.27 -14.56 11.01
CA GLU A 135 -9.89 -15.72 10.36
C GLU A 135 -11.20 -15.34 9.64
N ARG A 136 -12.06 -14.53 10.27
CA ARG A 136 -13.28 -14.02 9.64
C ARG A 136 -13.01 -13.13 8.43
N VAL A 137 -11.95 -12.32 8.46
CA VAL A 137 -11.52 -11.52 7.29
C VAL A 137 -11.11 -12.43 6.14
N ILE A 138 -10.25 -13.43 6.40
CA ILE A 138 -9.79 -14.39 5.40
C ILE A 138 -10.98 -15.16 4.81
N GLU A 139 -11.91 -15.59 5.66
CA GLU A 139 -13.13 -16.27 5.22
C GLU A 139 -14.01 -15.37 4.34
N ALA A 140 -14.24 -14.12 4.73
CA ALA A 140 -15.05 -13.17 3.96
C ALA A 140 -14.47 -12.89 2.56
N PHE A 141 -13.14 -12.74 2.45
CA PHE A 141 -12.47 -12.66 1.16
C PHE A 141 -12.63 -13.96 0.35
N GLY A 142 -12.40 -15.12 0.96
CA GLY A 142 -12.55 -16.42 0.29
C GLY A 142 -13.96 -16.66 -0.25
N GLN A 143 -14.99 -16.27 0.51
CA GLN A 143 -16.40 -16.32 0.09
C GLN A 143 -16.74 -15.35 -1.05
N SER A 144 -15.89 -14.35 -1.27
CA SER A 144 -16.08 -13.31 -2.30
C SER A 144 -15.23 -13.55 -3.55
N ASP A 145 -14.76 -14.79 -3.76
CA ASP A 145 -13.93 -15.21 -4.89
C ASP A 145 -12.52 -14.57 -4.95
N PHE A 146 -11.92 -14.29 -3.79
CA PHE A 146 -10.51 -13.90 -3.68
C PHE A 146 -9.65 -15.06 -3.17
N VAL A 147 -8.42 -15.14 -3.68
CA VAL A 147 -7.39 -16.00 -3.07
C VAL A 147 -6.66 -15.18 -2.02
N VAL A 148 -6.50 -15.73 -0.82
CA VAL A 148 -5.92 -15.00 0.31
C VAL A 148 -4.73 -15.77 0.87
N GLU A 149 -3.65 -15.05 1.11
CA GLU A 149 -2.47 -15.57 1.81
C GLU A 149 -2.20 -14.72 3.05
N LEU A 150 -1.97 -15.39 4.19
CA LEU A 150 -1.56 -14.72 5.42
C LEU A 150 -0.03 -14.54 5.39
N GLU A 151 0.44 -13.31 5.18
CA GLU A 151 1.87 -12.99 5.19
C GLU A 151 2.41 -12.85 6.60
N GLN A 152 1.65 -12.20 7.49
CA GLN A 152 2.15 -11.84 8.82
C GLN A 152 1.03 -11.82 9.85
N LEU A 153 1.35 -12.30 11.06
CA LEU A 153 0.48 -12.27 12.22
C LEU A 153 1.35 -11.94 13.45
N ILE A 154 1.17 -10.75 14.04
CA ILE A 154 1.89 -10.32 15.25
C ILE A 154 0.88 -10.17 16.38
N ARG A 155 1.09 -10.84 17.51
CA ARG A 155 0.25 -10.69 18.70
C ARG A 155 0.80 -9.61 19.62
N ALA A 156 -0.09 -8.75 20.10
CA ALA A 156 0.20 -7.80 21.16
C ALA A 156 0.50 -8.58 22.46
N GLY A 157 1.78 -8.80 22.74
CA GLY A 157 2.26 -9.57 23.89
C GLY A 157 3.11 -10.79 23.55
N ASP A 158 3.43 -11.06 22.28
CA ASP A 158 4.57 -11.95 22.01
C ASP A 158 5.82 -11.28 22.59
N ASP A 159 6.52 -11.99 23.48
CA ASP A 159 7.71 -11.55 24.21
C ASP A 159 8.81 -11.09 23.24
N ALA A 160 8.72 -9.83 22.81
CA ALA A 160 9.83 -9.14 22.20
C ALA A 160 10.95 -9.05 23.25
N PRO A 161 12.20 -9.38 22.91
CA PRO A 161 13.32 -9.24 23.83
C PRO A 161 13.34 -7.82 24.41
N GLU A 162 13.64 -7.71 25.72
CA GLU A 162 13.68 -6.44 26.46
C GLU A 162 14.37 -5.33 25.64
N GLY A 163 13.59 -4.36 25.17
CA GLY A 163 14.07 -3.24 24.35
C GLY A 163 13.37 -3.04 23.01
N VAL A 164 12.53 -3.98 22.57
CA VAL A 164 11.66 -3.79 21.39
C VAL A 164 10.20 -3.78 21.86
N SER A 165 9.48 -2.68 21.63
CA SER A 165 8.06 -2.57 21.97
C SER A 165 7.25 -3.63 21.21
N ALA A 166 6.38 -4.36 21.93
CA ALA A 166 5.46 -5.36 21.36
C ALA A 166 4.38 -4.73 20.46
N ALA A 167 4.30 -3.40 20.38
CA ALA A 167 3.77 -2.73 19.23
C ALA A 167 4.93 -2.55 18.26
N SER A 168 5.05 -3.43 17.25
CA SER A 168 5.84 -3.09 16.07
C SER A 168 5.21 -1.82 15.49
N GLU A 169 5.80 -0.67 15.83
CA GLU A 169 5.39 0.64 15.38
C GLU A 169 5.53 0.64 13.86
N THR A 170 4.40 0.39 13.20
CA THR A 170 4.33 0.38 11.75
C THR A 170 4.17 1.84 11.34
N THR A 171 5.30 2.49 11.06
CA THR A 171 5.29 3.88 10.57
C THR A 171 5.13 3.88 9.06
N ILE A 172 4.12 4.60 8.58
CA ILE A 172 3.91 4.85 7.16
C ILE A 172 4.82 6.01 6.78
N LEU A 173 5.68 5.79 5.78
CA LEU A 173 6.53 6.82 5.22
C LEU A 173 5.86 7.37 3.96
N ASP A 174 5.59 8.67 3.95
CA ASP A 174 5.12 9.40 2.79
C ASP A 174 6.32 9.80 1.91
N ILE A 175 6.55 8.99 0.88
CA ILE A 175 7.62 9.20 -0.10
C ILE A 175 7.28 10.26 -1.16
N ASP A 176 6.08 10.85 -1.12
CA ASP A 176 5.70 11.96 -2.02
C ASP A 176 6.20 13.32 -1.51
N GLU A 177 6.65 13.40 -0.25
CA GLU A 177 7.40 14.57 0.26
C GLU A 177 8.80 14.69 -0.38
N LEU A 178 9.30 13.62 -0.98
CA LEU A 178 10.55 13.64 -1.73
C LEU A 178 10.33 14.27 -3.11
N THR A 179 11.21 15.20 -3.48
CA THR A 179 11.21 15.73 -4.85
C THR A 179 11.50 14.61 -5.85
N SER A 180 11.04 14.75 -7.10
CA SER A 180 11.28 13.76 -8.16
C SER A 180 12.76 13.40 -8.30
N ARG A 181 13.66 14.39 -8.16
CA ARG A 181 15.10 14.16 -8.24
C ARG A 181 15.66 13.38 -7.05
N GLN A 182 15.16 13.65 -5.84
CA GLN A 182 15.55 12.91 -4.64
C GLN A 182 15.07 11.47 -4.71
N ARG A 183 13.84 11.24 -5.17
CA ARG A 183 13.27 9.90 -5.36
C ARG A 183 14.05 9.12 -6.43
N GLU A 184 14.35 9.72 -7.57
CA GLU A 184 15.17 9.13 -8.63
C GLU A 184 16.54 8.70 -8.09
N VAL A 185 17.27 9.61 -7.42
CA VAL A 185 18.59 9.32 -6.84
C VAL A 185 18.53 8.22 -5.78
N ALA A 186 17.50 8.23 -4.92
CA ALA A 186 17.34 7.21 -3.88
C ALA A 186 17.01 5.84 -4.47
N CYS A 187 16.09 5.77 -5.44
CA CYS A 187 15.72 4.53 -6.12
C CYS A 187 16.93 3.91 -6.80
N GLU A 188 17.68 4.73 -7.54
CA GLU A 188 18.86 4.27 -8.23
C GLU A 188 19.96 3.78 -7.27
N ALA A 189 20.15 4.46 -6.14
CA ALA A 189 21.09 4.01 -5.11
C ALA A 189 20.67 2.66 -4.53
N VAL A 190 19.37 2.44 -4.29
CA VAL A 190 18.83 1.16 -3.84
C VAL A 190 19.04 0.06 -4.89
N GLU A 191 18.69 0.32 -6.15
CA GLU A 191 18.83 -0.66 -7.24
C GLU A 191 20.27 -1.09 -7.48
N ARG A 192 21.24 -0.18 -7.27
CA ARG A 192 22.67 -0.50 -7.34
C ARG A 192 23.24 -1.17 -6.10
N GLY A 193 22.42 -1.38 -5.05
CA GLY A 193 22.88 -1.95 -3.79
C GLY A 193 23.80 -1.02 -3.00
N TYR A 194 23.73 0.31 -3.20
CA TYR A 194 24.57 1.29 -2.48
C TYR A 194 24.49 1.13 -0.95
N PHE A 195 23.33 0.71 -0.44
CA PHE A 195 23.07 0.51 0.98
C PHE A 195 23.46 -0.89 1.49
N ASP A 196 23.91 -1.78 0.62
CA ASP A 196 24.37 -3.10 0.99
C ASP A 196 25.80 -3.04 1.57
N PRO A 197 26.16 -3.93 2.51
CA PRO A 197 27.48 -3.92 3.14
C PRO A 197 28.64 -4.07 2.13
N ASP A 198 28.40 -4.74 1.00
CA ASP A 198 29.35 -4.95 -0.09
C ASP A 198 28.98 -4.15 -1.36
N GLY A 199 28.17 -3.10 -1.21
CA GLY A 199 27.68 -2.25 -2.29
C GLY A 199 28.73 -1.32 -2.91
N PRO A 200 28.41 -0.72 -4.07
CA PRO A 200 29.27 0.29 -4.70
C PRO A 200 29.39 1.55 -3.83
N SER A 201 30.51 2.23 -3.94
CA SER A 201 30.76 3.49 -3.24
C SER A 201 29.91 4.64 -3.81
N ALA A 202 29.73 5.69 -3.01
CA ALA A 202 29.05 6.91 -3.43
C ALA A 202 29.72 7.61 -4.64
N ALA A 203 31.00 7.34 -4.88
CA ALA A 203 31.69 7.86 -6.06
C ALA A 203 31.23 7.10 -7.32
N GLU A 204 31.23 5.77 -7.25
CA GLU A 204 30.83 4.90 -8.36
C GLU A 204 29.36 5.13 -8.74
N VAL A 205 28.46 5.22 -7.75
CA VAL A 205 27.04 5.52 -8.00
C VAL A 205 26.85 6.93 -8.61
N ALA A 206 27.66 7.91 -8.21
CA ALA A 206 27.57 9.27 -8.76
C ALA A 206 28.09 9.35 -10.19
N ASP A 207 29.18 8.63 -10.49
CA ASP A 207 29.76 8.54 -11.84
C ASP A 207 28.75 7.91 -12.81
N ASP A 208 28.07 6.85 -12.38
CA ASP A 208 27.01 6.19 -13.17
C ASP A 208 25.81 7.12 -13.44
N LEU A 209 25.43 7.92 -12.45
CA LEU A 209 24.36 8.93 -12.56
C LEU A 209 24.79 10.20 -13.30
N GLY A 210 26.06 10.34 -13.68
CA GLY A 210 26.60 11.52 -14.33
C GLY A 210 26.54 12.78 -13.46
N ILE A 211 26.59 12.64 -12.13
CA ILE A 211 26.55 13.76 -11.18
C ILE A 211 27.81 13.81 -10.31
N ALA A 212 28.06 14.95 -9.66
CA ALA A 212 29.12 15.03 -8.68
C ALA A 212 28.79 14.19 -7.44
N LYS A 213 29.79 13.50 -6.87
CA LYS A 213 29.68 12.78 -5.59
C LYS A 213 29.04 13.63 -4.46
N ALA A 214 29.38 14.91 -4.41
CA ALA A 214 28.82 15.83 -3.42
C ALA A 214 27.30 16.00 -3.60
N THR A 215 26.84 16.12 -4.84
CA THR A 215 25.41 16.20 -5.19
C THR A 215 24.66 14.92 -4.85
N LEU A 216 25.24 13.75 -5.15
CA LEU A 216 24.67 12.45 -4.72
C LEU A 216 24.51 12.41 -3.19
N SER A 217 25.59 12.73 -2.48
CA SER A 217 25.63 12.67 -1.01
C SER A 217 24.62 13.63 -0.38
N GLU A 218 24.44 14.82 -0.96
CA GLU A 218 23.45 15.80 -0.52
C GLU A 218 22.03 15.28 -0.72
N HIS A 219 21.70 14.78 -1.92
CA HIS A 219 20.38 14.20 -2.21
C HIS A 219 20.05 13.04 -1.28
N LEU A 220 20.96 12.08 -1.10
CA LEU A 220 20.75 10.93 -0.23
C LEU A 220 20.60 11.35 1.24
N ARG A 221 21.39 12.33 1.70
CA ARG A 221 21.27 12.85 3.06
C ARG A 221 19.92 13.54 3.28
N THR A 222 19.42 14.28 2.29
CA THR A 222 18.09 14.87 2.38
C THR A 222 17.01 13.79 2.44
N VAL A 223 17.05 12.80 1.53
CA VAL A 223 16.10 11.67 1.54
C VAL A 223 16.10 10.98 2.90
N GLN A 224 17.27 10.61 3.42
CA GLN A 224 17.38 9.97 4.73
C GLN A 224 16.82 10.84 5.85
N ARG A 225 17.05 12.15 5.82
CA ARG A 225 16.51 13.06 6.83
C ARG A 225 14.99 13.07 6.83
N GLU A 226 14.36 13.25 5.67
CA GLU A 226 12.89 13.29 5.57
C GLU A 226 12.28 11.95 6.04
N LEU A 227 12.83 10.82 5.57
CA LEU A 227 12.36 9.50 5.97
C LEU A 227 12.55 9.22 7.47
N VAL A 228 13.68 9.63 8.05
CA VAL A 228 13.93 9.47 9.49
C VAL A 228 13.02 10.39 10.30
N GLN A 229 12.75 11.61 9.84
CA GLN A 229 11.79 12.50 10.49
C GLN A 229 10.41 11.87 10.49
N GLN A 230 9.91 11.40 9.35
CA GLN A 230 8.63 10.70 9.29
C GLN A 230 8.59 9.42 10.15
N ALA A 231 9.69 8.65 10.16
CA ALA A 231 9.78 7.41 10.93
C ALA A 231 9.67 7.61 12.44
N PHE A 232 10.12 8.77 12.94
CA PHE A 232 10.28 9.05 14.37
C PHE A 232 9.58 10.34 14.84
N ASP A 233 8.84 11.02 13.97
CA ASP A 233 8.15 12.25 14.35
C ASP A 233 7.07 11.91 15.36
N THR A 234 7.21 12.53 16.53
CA THR A 234 6.21 12.46 17.59
C THR A 234 5.18 13.52 17.25
N PRO A 235 3.89 13.17 17.03
CA PRO A 235 2.87 14.19 16.84
C PRO A 235 2.86 15.09 18.11
N GLU A 236 3.03 16.41 17.91
CA GLU A 236 2.90 17.42 18.99
C GLU A 236 1.51 17.41 19.64
#